data_AF-A0A7J8W9P5-F1
#
_entry.id   AF-A0A7J8W9P5-F1
#
_cell.length_a   1.000
_cell.length_b   1.000
_cell.length_c   1.000
_cell.angle_alpha   90.00
_cell.angle_beta   90.00
_cell.angle_gamma   90.00
#
_symmetry.space_group_name_H-M   'P 1'
#
loop_
_entity.id
_entity.type
_entity.pdbx_description
1 polymer ?
#
loop_
_entity_poly.entity_id
_entity_poly.type
_entity_poly.pdbx_seq_one_letter_code
_entity_poly.pdbx_strand_id
1 'polypeptide(L)'
;MAEDSAWKFSKEKGIDMVAINPAMVIGPLLQPTLNTSAAAILNLIKGAETFPNATFGWVNVKDVATAHIQAFEIPSASGRYCLVERVVHYSEIVNILHHLYPSLQLPQKCAGDKPYVPTYQVSKEKAKSLGIEFIPLDVSLKETVESLKEKGFVHLSSLY
;
A
#
# COMPACT_ATOMS: atom_id res chain seq x y z
N MET A 1 -7.06 19.77 -5.42
CA MET A 1 -8.02 20.16 -6.47
C MET A 1 -9.26 19.27 -6.47
N ALA A 2 -9.20 17.99 -6.87
CA ALA A 2 -10.41 17.15 -6.94
C ALA A 2 -11.12 16.95 -5.57
N GLU A 3 -10.39 16.60 -4.51
CA GLU A 3 -10.98 16.40 -3.17
C GLU A 3 -11.56 17.71 -2.61
N ASP A 4 -10.87 18.84 -2.78
CA ASP A 4 -11.36 20.16 -2.33
C ASP A 4 -12.65 20.56 -3.04
N SER A 5 -12.73 20.30 -4.35
CA SER A 5 -13.95 20.52 -5.14
C SER A 5 -15.10 19.61 -4.69
N ALA A 6 -14.82 18.34 -4.37
CA ALA A 6 -15.82 17.42 -3.84
C ALA A 6 -16.39 17.92 -2.50
N TRP A 7 -15.52 18.36 -1.57
CA TRP A 7 -15.94 18.93 -0.28
C TRP A 7 -16.74 20.23 -0.42
N LYS A 8 -16.36 21.09 -1.37
CA LYS A 8 -17.11 22.33 -1.65
C LYS A 8 -18.51 21.98 -2.16
N PHE A 9 -18.59 21.09 -3.15
CA PHE A 9 -19.85 20.69 -3.75
C PHE A 9 -20.76 19.97 -2.75
N SER A 10 -20.21 19.07 -1.92
CA SER A 10 -21.01 18.33 -0.93
C SER A 10 -21.65 19.26 0.09
N LYS A 11 -20.91 20.25 0.59
CA LYS A 11 -21.43 21.30 1.47
C LYS A 11 -22.50 22.15 0.80
N GLU A 12 -22.28 22.59 -0.44
CA GLU A 12 -23.25 23.40 -1.20
C GLU A 12 -24.55 22.64 -1.51
N LYS A 13 -24.49 21.32 -1.63
CA LYS A 13 -25.64 20.47 -1.98
C LYS A 13 -26.25 19.71 -0.82
N GLY A 14 -25.72 19.87 0.39
CA GLY A 14 -26.17 19.12 1.57
C GLY A 14 -25.98 17.61 1.44
N ILE A 15 -24.94 17.18 0.71
CA ILE A 15 -24.57 15.77 0.56
C ILE A 15 -23.66 15.38 1.72
N ASP A 16 -24.02 14.32 2.46
CA ASP A 16 -23.13 13.71 3.44
C ASP A 16 -22.00 12.97 2.70
N MET A 17 -20.76 13.32 3.03
CA MET A 17 -19.58 12.83 2.33
C MET A 17 -18.49 12.45 3.33
N VAL A 18 -17.88 11.29 3.10
CA VAL A 18 -16.69 10.81 3.78
C VAL A 18 -15.61 10.53 2.75
N ALA A 19 -14.36 10.86 3.07
CA ALA A 19 -13.21 10.57 2.22
C ALA A 19 -12.29 9.53 2.86
N ILE A 20 -11.92 8.51 2.10
CA ILE A 20 -10.89 7.53 2.45
C ILE A 20 -9.62 7.89 1.67
N ASN A 21 -8.52 8.14 2.39
CA ASN A 21 -7.26 8.61 1.82
C ASN A 21 -6.16 7.55 2.02
N PRO A 22 -6.07 6.53 1.14
CA PRO A 22 -5.00 5.54 1.21
C PRO A 22 -3.70 6.07 0.59
N ALA A 23 -2.58 5.44 0.97
CA ALA A 23 -1.29 5.63 0.30
C ALA A 23 -1.08 4.55 -0.78
N MET A 24 0.08 3.88 -0.81
CA MET A 24 0.32 2.76 -1.73
C MET A 24 -0.51 1.55 -1.30
N VAL A 25 -1.37 1.09 -2.20
CA VAL A 25 -2.31 -0.02 -1.93
C VAL A 25 -1.80 -1.31 -2.57
N ILE A 26 -1.47 -2.27 -1.72
CA ILE A 26 -0.96 -3.60 -2.10
C ILE A 26 -1.81 -4.71 -1.45
N GLY A 27 -1.52 -5.96 -1.77
CA GLY A 27 -2.27 -7.13 -1.31
C GLY A 27 -2.67 -8.03 -2.47
N PRO A 28 -3.67 -8.92 -2.28
CA PRO A 28 -4.04 -9.90 -3.29
C PRO A 28 -4.67 -9.24 -4.52
N LEU A 29 -4.42 -9.83 -5.70
CA LEU A 29 -4.93 -9.35 -6.98
C LEU A 29 -6.17 -10.12 -7.41
N LEU A 30 -7.30 -9.43 -7.57
CA LEU A 30 -8.50 -10.04 -8.14
C LEU A 30 -8.40 -10.16 -9.67
N GLN A 31 -7.94 -9.10 -10.33
CA GLN A 31 -7.82 -8.99 -11.79
C GLN A 31 -6.40 -9.30 -12.30
N PRO A 32 -6.22 -9.71 -13.56
CA PRO A 32 -4.91 -9.98 -14.17
C PRO A 32 -4.23 -8.70 -14.69
N THR A 33 -4.39 -7.58 -13.99
CA THR A 33 -3.72 -6.31 -14.32
C THR A 33 -3.18 -5.67 -13.04
N LEU A 34 -2.09 -4.93 -13.14
CA LEU A 34 -1.44 -4.30 -11.99
C LEU A 34 -1.83 -2.82 -11.86
N ASN A 35 -2.01 -2.37 -10.62
CA ASN A 35 -1.91 -0.95 -10.30
C ASN A 35 -0.42 -0.56 -10.14
N THR A 36 -0.15 0.73 -9.99
CA THR A 36 1.21 1.26 -9.79
C THR A 36 1.89 0.64 -8.57
N SER A 37 1.17 0.45 -7.46
CA SER A 37 1.73 -0.04 -6.20
C SER A 37 2.17 -1.50 -6.29
N ALA A 38 1.36 -2.40 -6.87
CA ALA A 38 1.74 -3.79 -7.11
C ALA A 38 2.84 -3.92 -8.16
N ALA A 39 2.82 -3.07 -9.20
CA ALA A 39 3.89 -3.02 -10.19
C ALA A 39 5.24 -2.61 -9.57
N ALA A 40 5.23 -1.73 -8.57
CA ALA A 40 6.45 -1.37 -7.83
C ALA A 40 7.04 -2.59 -7.09
N ILE A 41 6.20 -3.42 -6.46
CA ILE A 41 6.65 -4.66 -5.81
C ILE A 41 7.15 -5.67 -6.85
N LEU A 42 6.44 -5.83 -7.97
CA LEU A 42 6.87 -6.69 -9.07
C LEU A 42 8.27 -6.30 -9.57
N ASN A 43 8.53 -5.00 -9.76
CA ASN A 43 9.83 -4.53 -10.25
C ASN A 43 10.98 -4.92 -9.32
N LEU A 44 10.77 -4.88 -7.99
CA LEU A 44 11.80 -5.32 -7.03
C LEU A 44 12.12 -6.81 -7.15
N ILE A 45 11.11 -7.66 -7.34
CA ILE A 45 11.27 -9.12 -7.36
C ILE A 45 11.60 -9.70 -8.74
N LYS A 46 11.54 -8.88 -9.80
CA LYS A 46 11.82 -9.28 -11.19
C LYS A 46 13.27 -8.98 -11.62
N GLY A 47 14.17 -8.78 -10.66
CA GLY A 47 15.60 -8.59 -10.91
C GLY A 47 16.01 -7.14 -11.17
N ALA A 48 15.38 -6.17 -10.51
CA ALA A 48 15.90 -4.81 -10.52
C ALA A 48 17.32 -4.77 -9.93
N GLU A 49 18.21 -3.98 -10.55
CA GLU A 49 19.58 -3.78 -10.05
C GLU A 49 19.62 -2.89 -8.79
N THR A 50 18.69 -1.93 -8.71
CA THR A 50 18.57 -0.97 -7.61
C THR A 50 17.12 -0.83 -7.13
N PHE A 51 16.94 -0.43 -5.88
CA PHE A 51 15.64 0.01 -5.36
C PHE A 51 15.58 1.55 -5.30
N PRO A 52 14.41 2.18 -5.46
CA PRO A 52 14.28 3.65 -5.46
C PRO A 52 14.68 4.27 -4.11
N ASN A 53 15.34 5.43 -4.13
CA ASN A 53 15.47 6.28 -2.93
C ASN A 53 14.13 7.02 -2.68
N ALA A 54 13.14 6.31 -2.17
CA ALA A 54 11.80 6.84 -1.94
C ALA A 54 11.13 6.20 -0.72
N THR A 55 10.29 6.99 -0.08
CA THR A 55 9.54 6.60 1.12
C THR A 55 8.06 6.83 0.89
N PHE A 56 7.26 5.78 1.11
CA PHE A 56 5.82 5.81 0.90
C PHE A 56 5.08 5.19 2.08
N GLY A 57 3.85 5.63 2.28
CA GLY A 57 2.87 4.92 3.10
C GLY A 57 2.37 3.68 2.38
N TRP A 58 2.14 2.60 3.12
CA TRP A 58 1.62 1.35 2.59
C TRP A 58 0.40 0.90 3.37
N VAL A 59 -0.56 0.29 2.69
CA VAL A 59 -1.79 -0.26 3.28
C VAL A 59 -2.28 -1.46 2.47
N ASN A 60 -2.91 -2.42 3.12
CA ASN A 60 -3.54 -3.55 2.44
C ASN A 60 -4.83 -3.13 1.74
N VAL A 61 -5.08 -3.66 0.54
CA VAL A 61 -6.31 -3.41 -0.23
C VAL A 61 -7.57 -3.84 0.53
N LYS A 62 -7.49 -4.90 1.36
CA LYS A 62 -8.61 -5.35 2.19
C LYS A 62 -8.96 -4.32 3.26
N ASP A 63 -7.97 -3.69 3.89
CA ASP A 63 -8.19 -2.62 4.89
C ASP A 63 -8.87 -1.42 4.25
N VAL A 64 -8.44 -1.05 3.04
CA VAL A 64 -9.06 0.05 2.28
C VAL A 64 -10.51 -0.28 1.94
N ALA A 65 -10.80 -1.49 1.44
CA ALA A 65 -12.15 -1.90 1.12
C ALA A 65 -13.06 -1.90 2.36
N THR A 66 -12.59 -2.51 3.46
CA THR A 66 -13.31 -2.51 4.74
C THR A 66 -13.55 -1.09 5.25
N ALA A 67 -12.57 -0.19 5.14
CA ALA A 67 -12.73 1.20 5.57
C ALA A 67 -13.80 1.95 4.78
N HIS A 68 -13.94 1.71 3.47
CA HIS A 68 -15.04 2.28 2.70
C HIS A 68 -16.40 1.77 3.16
N ILE A 69 -16.52 0.45 3.39
CA ILE A 69 -17.77 -0.16 3.87
C ILE A 69 -18.13 0.40 5.25
N GLN A 70 -17.19 0.36 6.20
CA GLN A 70 -17.43 0.85 7.56
C GLN A 70 -17.73 2.34 7.60
N ALA A 71 -17.06 3.16 6.79
CA ALA A 71 -17.34 4.59 6.68
C ALA A 71 -18.73 4.89 6.10
N PHE A 72 -19.26 4.00 5.27
CA PHE A 72 -20.61 4.13 4.73
C PHE A 72 -21.67 3.62 5.72
N GLU A 73 -21.41 2.52 6.42
CA GLU A 73 -22.37 1.87 7.31
C GLU A 73 -22.47 2.54 8.68
N ILE A 74 -21.39 3.14 9.20
CA ILE A 74 -21.37 3.79 10.52
C ILE A 74 -21.94 5.22 10.41
N PRO A 75 -23.10 5.53 10.99
CA PRO A 75 -23.75 6.83 10.80
C PRO A 75 -22.98 8.03 11.40
N SER A 76 -22.05 7.78 12.33
CA SER A 76 -21.20 8.81 12.92
C SER A 76 -19.89 9.04 12.17
N ALA A 77 -19.62 8.27 11.10
CA ALA A 77 -18.45 8.47 10.27
C ALA A 77 -18.53 9.82 9.55
N SER A 78 -17.44 10.58 9.55
CA SER A 78 -17.45 11.93 8.97
C SER A 78 -16.06 12.39 8.58
N GLY A 79 -15.96 13.30 7.61
CA GLY A 79 -14.70 13.94 7.23
C GLY A 79 -13.75 13.00 6.47
N ARG A 80 -12.45 13.08 6.78
CA ARG A 80 -11.37 12.39 6.05
C ARG A 80 -10.71 11.32 6.91
N TYR A 81 -10.36 10.17 6.35
CA TYR A 81 -9.72 9.05 7.05
C TYR A 81 -8.41 8.67 6.35
N CYS A 82 -7.29 8.75 7.06
CA CYS A 82 -6.00 8.30 6.53
C CYS A 82 -5.88 6.77 6.62
N LEU A 83 -5.60 6.12 5.51
CA LEU A 83 -5.42 4.67 5.41
C LEU A 83 -3.97 4.33 5.08
N VAL A 84 -3.15 4.26 6.14
CA VAL A 84 -1.71 3.94 6.07
C VAL A 84 -1.34 3.08 7.27
N GLU A 85 -0.91 1.84 7.03
CA GLU A 85 -0.42 0.96 8.10
C GLU A 85 0.97 1.39 8.57
N ARG A 86 1.90 1.67 7.67
CA ARG A 86 3.15 2.35 8.03
C ARG A 86 3.77 3.03 6.81
N VAL A 87 4.68 3.96 7.09
CA VAL A 87 5.48 4.64 6.08
C VAL A 87 6.89 4.10 6.18
N VAL A 88 7.40 3.55 5.09
CA VAL A 88 8.76 2.98 5.04
C VAL A 88 9.46 3.36 3.75
N HIS A 89 10.79 3.42 3.84
CA HIS A 89 11.67 3.51 2.70
C HIS A 89 11.73 2.16 1.94
N TYR A 90 12.00 2.19 0.63
CA TYR A 90 12.13 0.96 -0.17
C TYR A 90 13.18 -0.03 0.34
N SER A 91 14.23 0.44 1.03
CA SER A 91 15.20 -0.46 1.66
C SER A 91 14.55 -1.41 2.68
N GLU A 92 13.55 -0.94 3.42
CA GLU A 92 12.82 -1.77 4.37
C GLU A 92 11.89 -2.76 3.66
N ILE A 93 11.29 -2.36 2.54
CA ILE A 93 10.52 -3.27 1.68
C ILE A 93 11.40 -4.41 1.18
N VAL A 94 12.61 -4.09 0.70
CA VAL A 94 13.60 -5.08 0.26
C VAL A 94 14.01 -5.99 1.41
N ASN A 95 14.27 -5.45 2.60
CA ASN A 95 14.62 -6.24 3.79
C ASN A 95 13.50 -7.23 4.16
N ILE A 96 12.24 -6.78 4.18
CA ILE A 96 11.09 -7.66 4.47
C ILE A 96 10.97 -8.74 3.40
N LEU A 97 11.08 -8.39 2.12
CA LEU A 97 11.04 -9.35 1.01
C LEU A 97 12.18 -10.37 1.09
N HIS A 98 13.38 -9.94 1.50
CA HIS A 98 14.52 -10.83 1.69
C HIS A 98 14.27 -11.86 2.80
N HIS A 99 13.67 -11.44 3.92
CA HIS A 99 13.30 -12.35 5.00
C HIS A 99 12.16 -13.31 4.60
N LEU A 100 11.15 -12.82 3.88
CA LEU A 100 10.02 -13.64 3.43
C LEU A 100 10.42 -14.63 2.33
N TYR A 101 11.36 -14.24 1.48
CA TYR A 101 11.79 -15.03 0.33
C TYR A 101 13.31 -14.97 0.12
N PRO A 102 14.11 -15.68 0.94
CA PRO A 102 15.57 -15.60 0.89
C PRO A 102 16.21 -16.02 -0.44
N SER A 103 15.50 -16.80 -1.26
CA SER A 103 15.95 -17.23 -2.59
C SER A 103 15.71 -16.22 -3.71
N LEU A 104 14.98 -15.12 -3.44
CA LEU A 104 14.76 -14.08 -4.44
C LEU A 104 16.00 -13.23 -4.65
N GLN A 105 16.35 -13.01 -5.91
CA GLN A 105 17.30 -11.98 -6.28
C GLN A 105 16.64 -10.61 -6.14
N LEU A 106 17.03 -9.89 -5.09
CA LEU A 106 16.53 -8.55 -4.77
C LEU A 106 17.65 -7.51 -4.93
N PRO A 107 17.32 -6.28 -5.35
CA PRO A 107 18.30 -5.20 -5.44
C PRO A 107 18.95 -4.92 -4.08
N GLN A 108 20.28 -4.86 -4.04
CA GLN A 108 21.04 -4.57 -2.81
C GLN A 108 21.46 -3.10 -2.70
N LYS A 109 21.29 -2.33 -3.78
CA LYS A 109 21.75 -0.94 -3.88
C LYS A 109 20.57 0.01 -4.03
N CYS A 110 20.68 1.17 -3.40
CA CYS A 110 19.75 2.27 -3.60
C CYS A 110 20.04 2.97 -4.94
N ALA A 111 19.01 3.51 -5.57
CA ALA A 111 19.15 4.35 -6.75
C ALA A 111 19.73 5.72 -6.35
N GLY A 112 21.01 5.92 -6.68
CA GLY A 112 21.76 7.14 -6.40
C GLY A 112 22.38 7.20 -4.99
N ASP A 113 23.21 8.21 -4.77
CA ASP A 113 24.09 8.30 -3.58
C ASP A 113 23.59 9.29 -2.52
N LYS A 114 22.37 9.82 -2.68
CA LYS A 114 21.78 10.75 -1.71
C LYS A 114 21.37 10.01 -0.43
N PRO A 115 21.32 10.68 0.73
CA PRO A 115 20.73 10.13 1.95
C PRO A 115 19.31 9.62 1.69
N TYR A 116 18.89 8.59 2.44
CA TYR A 116 17.56 8.02 2.29
C TYR A 116 16.48 9.06 2.62
N VAL A 117 15.42 9.09 1.81
CA VAL A 117 14.25 9.93 2.10
C VAL A 117 13.70 9.54 3.48
N PRO A 118 13.57 10.49 4.43
CA PRO A 118 13.18 10.17 5.79
C PRO A 118 11.77 9.59 5.87
N THR A 119 11.54 8.76 6.88
CA THR A 119 10.21 8.26 7.23
C THR A 119 9.46 9.26 8.10
N TYR A 120 8.14 9.12 8.17
CA TYR A 120 7.26 9.90 9.02
C TYR A 120 6.09 9.01 9.50
N GLN A 121 5.28 9.50 10.43
CA GLN A 121 4.12 8.76 10.91
C GLN A 121 2.83 9.34 10.34
N VAL A 122 1.86 8.48 10.10
CA VAL A 122 0.48 8.85 9.73
C VAL A 122 -0.44 8.35 10.83
N SER A 123 -1.30 9.23 11.33
CA SER A 123 -2.27 8.86 12.37
C SER A 123 -3.22 7.78 11.87
N LYS A 124 -3.46 6.79 12.73
CA LYS A 124 -4.40 5.69 12.52
C LYS A 124 -5.67 5.83 13.36
N GLU A 125 -5.74 6.82 14.25
CA GLU A 125 -6.77 6.91 15.28
C GLU A 125 -8.17 6.92 14.67
N LYS A 126 -8.36 7.72 13.62
CA LYS A 126 -9.65 7.83 12.96
C LYS A 126 -10.02 6.58 12.16
N ALA A 127 -9.07 5.93 11.49
CA ALA A 127 -9.34 4.65 10.84
C ALA A 127 -9.74 3.58 11.87
N LYS A 128 -9.06 3.54 13.02
CA LYS A 128 -9.42 2.66 14.14
C LYS A 128 -10.79 2.96 14.74
N SER A 129 -11.27 4.21 14.68
CA SER A 129 -12.63 4.54 15.11
C SER A 129 -13.72 3.97 14.18
N LEU A 130 -13.35 3.49 12.98
CA LEU A 130 -14.21 2.70 12.10
C LEU A 130 -14.05 1.18 12.33
N GLY A 131 -13.34 0.76 13.38
CA GLY A 131 -13.06 -0.65 13.64
C GLY A 131 -11.96 -1.25 12.74
N ILE A 132 -11.16 -0.43 12.05
CA ILE A 132 -10.09 -0.93 11.17
C ILE A 132 -8.92 -1.45 11.98
N GLU A 133 -8.68 -2.75 11.87
CA GLU A 133 -7.46 -3.42 12.28
C GLU A 133 -6.56 -3.59 11.06
N PHE A 134 -5.46 -2.84 11.01
CA PHE A 134 -4.58 -2.84 9.85
C PHE A 134 -3.83 -4.15 9.71
N ILE A 135 -3.87 -4.72 8.50
CA ILE A 135 -3.05 -5.88 8.15
C ILE A 135 -1.58 -5.46 8.07
N PRO A 136 -0.67 -6.14 8.78
CA PRO A 136 0.75 -5.81 8.76
C PRO A 136 1.37 -5.77 7.35
N LEU A 137 2.35 -4.90 7.17
CA LEU A 137 3.02 -4.70 5.88
C LEU A 137 3.66 -5.98 5.32
N ASP A 138 4.27 -6.80 6.16
CA ASP A 138 4.88 -8.08 5.78
C ASP A 138 3.84 -9.09 5.25
N VAL A 139 2.66 -9.15 5.88
CA VAL A 139 1.53 -9.96 5.38
C VAL A 139 1.06 -9.42 4.03
N SER A 140 0.92 -8.10 3.90
CA SER A 140 0.48 -7.46 2.65
C SER A 140 1.46 -7.67 1.49
N LEU A 141 2.77 -7.59 1.76
CA LEU A 141 3.83 -7.89 0.80
C LEU A 141 3.80 -9.37 0.40
N LYS A 142 3.64 -10.27 1.37
CA LYS A 142 3.50 -11.71 1.09
C LYS A 142 2.34 -11.98 0.15
N GLU A 143 1.14 -11.48 0.47
CA GLU A 143 -0.06 -11.63 -0.36
C GLU A 143 0.13 -11.08 -1.78
N THR A 144 0.82 -9.93 -1.90
CA THR A 144 1.12 -9.34 -3.21
C THR A 144 2.02 -10.23 -4.04
N VAL A 145 3.13 -10.73 -3.45
CA VAL A 145 4.08 -11.60 -4.16
C VAL A 145 3.43 -12.92 -4.57
N GLU A 146 2.64 -13.54 -3.69
CA GLU A 146 1.91 -14.77 -4.03
C GLU A 146 0.89 -14.53 -5.15
N SER A 147 0.12 -13.43 -5.10
CA SER A 147 -0.77 -13.08 -6.21
C SER A 147 -0.02 -12.80 -7.52
N LEU A 148 1.16 -12.17 -7.49
CA LEU A 148 1.97 -11.95 -8.68
C LEU A 148 2.43 -13.28 -9.30
N LYS A 149 2.77 -14.28 -8.49
CA LYS A 149 3.09 -15.65 -8.96
C LYS A 149 1.86 -16.33 -9.55
N GLU A 150 0.74 -16.35 -8.82
CA GLU A 150 -0.50 -17.00 -9.23
C GLU A 150 -1.05 -16.45 -10.54
N LYS A 151 -0.91 -15.14 -10.78
CA LYS A 151 -1.36 -14.47 -12.01
C LYS A 151 -0.30 -14.47 -13.12
N GLY A 152 0.84 -15.14 -12.92
CA GLY A 152 1.87 -15.31 -13.95
C GLY A 152 2.70 -14.07 -14.27
N PHE A 153 2.74 -13.06 -13.40
CA PHE A 153 3.58 -11.87 -13.61
C PHE A 153 5.07 -12.13 -13.34
N VAL A 154 5.37 -13.14 -12.52
CA VAL A 154 6.72 -13.59 -12.22
C VAL A 154 6.76 -15.11 -12.14
N HIS A 155 7.72 -15.71 -12.84
CA HIS A 155 8.05 -17.12 -12.70
C HIS A 155 9.29 -17.21 -11.82
N LEU A 156 9.06 -17.43 -10.52
CA LEU A 156 10.14 -17.68 -9.58
C LEU A 156 10.50 -19.15 -9.71
N SER A 157 11.50 -19.45 -10.54
CA SER A 157 12.01 -20.80 -10.71
C SER A 157 12.45 -21.32 -9.34
N SER A 158 11.81 -22.41 -8.89
CA SER A 158 12.37 -23.25 -7.84
C SER A 158 13.69 -23.79 -8.39
N LEU A 159 14.82 -23.24 -7.95
CA LEU A 159 16.12 -23.84 -8.18
C LEU A 159 16.13 -25.15 -7.39
N TYR A 160 15.88 -26.26 -8.08
CA TYR A 160 16.32 -27.60 -7.69
C TYR A 160 17.62 -27.89 -8.43
#